data_AF-A0A3P7KMA1-F1
#
_entry.id   AF-A0A3P7KMA1-F1
#
_cell.length_a   1.000
_cell.length_b   1.000
_cell.length_c   1.000
_cell.angle_alpha   90.00
_cell.angle_beta   90.00
_cell.angle_gamma   90.00
#
_symmetry.space_group_name_H-M   'P 1'
#
loop_
_entity.id
_entity.type
_entity.pdbx_description
1 polymer ?
#
loop_
_entity_poly.entity_id
_entity_poly.type
_entity_poly.pdbx_seq_one_letter_code
_entity_poly.pdbx_strand_id
1 'polypeptide(L)'
;MSTRKAWALPLVPAYFDVLRYYQYLTKTRLVESTLDNYYSGLVPPTASYEKAAQECLRAILSSTRYDSEDQRVSAILASLIDEAIFSVAHNVPRLGDYRVAYDVQSECFWIRSGFMFLYDVKEIGSNEITRKIRKSPKFIGDDRRKLGELAFVSRDHLAVQLRSREPLAPLHSL
;
A
#
# COMPACT_ATOMS: atom_id res chain seq x y z
N MET A 1 24.40 -12.32 -3.29
CA MET A 1 23.68 -11.10 -3.72
C MET A 1 23.88 -10.03 -2.65
N SER A 2 24.20 -8.78 -3.01
CA SER A 2 24.34 -7.69 -2.02
C SER A 2 23.03 -6.92 -1.89
N THR A 3 22.70 -6.49 -0.67
CA THR A 3 21.54 -5.63 -0.40
C THR A 3 21.71 -4.28 -1.10
N ARG A 4 20.62 -3.75 -1.65
CA ARG A 4 20.58 -2.45 -2.33
C ARG A 4 20.18 -1.37 -1.34
N LYS A 5 20.74 -0.17 -1.49
CA LYS A 5 20.21 1.01 -0.80
C LYS A 5 18.86 1.39 -1.42
N ALA A 6 17.83 1.44 -0.60
CA ALA A 6 16.49 1.84 -0.99
C ALA A 6 15.96 2.88 -0.01
N TRP A 7 15.16 3.81 -0.52
CA TRP A 7 14.50 4.78 0.32
C TRP A 7 13.29 4.13 0.99
N ALA A 8 13.32 4.07 2.32
CA ALA A 8 12.17 3.64 3.12
C ALA A 8 11.11 4.75 3.12
N LEU A 9 9.96 4.49 2.50
CA LEU A 9 8.85 5.42 2.46
C LEU A 9 8.04 5.32 3.76
N PRO A 10 7.81 6.44 4.46
CA PRO A 10 7.00 6.44 5.68
C PRO A 10 5.52 6.28 5.31
N LEU A 11 4.77 5.47 6.06
CA LEU A 11 3.33 5.28 5.82
C LEU A 11 2.56 6.61 5.84
N VAL A 12 2.92 7.50 6.77
CA VAL A 12 2.40 8.86 6.88
C VAL A 12 3.57 9.85 6.77
N PRO A 13 3.73 10.58 5.65
CA PRO A 13 4.81 11.55 5.52
C PRO A 13 4.53 12.83 6.31
N ALA A 14 5.60 13.45 6.80
CA ALA A 14 5.55 14.69 7.59
C ALA A 14 5.48 15.98 6.74
N TYR A 15 5.29 15.90 5.42
CA TYR A 15 5.44 17.04 4.48
C TYR A 15 4.13 17.42 3.76
N PHE A 16 4.09 18.65 3.23
CA PHE A 16 2.87 19.39 2.88
C PHE A 16 2.13 18.98 1.58
N ASP A 17 2.58 17.96 0.82
CA ASP A 17 1.86 17.46 -0.37
C ASP A 17 2.11 15.96 -0.60
N VAL A 18 1.64 15.17 0.36
CA VAL A 18 1.81 13.71 0.40
C VAL A 18 1.23 13.01 -0.84
N LEU A 19 0.06 13.46 -1.29
CA LEU A 19 -0.71 12.78 -2.32
C LEU A 19 -0.01 12.85 -3.69
N ARG A 20 0.39 14.04 -4.13
CA ARG A 20 1.08 14.20 -5.43
C ARG A 20 2.44 13.50 -5.43
N TYR A 21 3.13 13.53 -4.28
CA TYR A 21 4.39 12.82 -4.11
C TYR A 21 4.21 11.31 -4.31
N TYR A 22 3.23 10.69 -3.66
CA TYR A 22 2.97 9.25 -3.84
C TYR A 22 2.44 8.88 -5.21
N GLN A 23 1.62 9.73 -5.83
CA GLN A 23 1.19 9.55 -7.23
C GLN A 23 2.39 9.47 -8.18
N TYR A 24 3.36 10.37 -8.03
CA TYR A 24 4.58 10.36 -8.84
C TYR A 24 5.41 9.08 -8.62
N LEU A 25 5.61 8.69 -7.36
CA LEU A 25 6.41 7.52 -6.99
C LEU A 25 5.80 6.20 -7.46
N THR A 26 4.48 6.06 -7.39
CA THR A 26 3.75 4.84 -7.77
C THR A 26 3.29 4.87 -9.22
N LYS A 27 3.46 6.00 -9.92
CA LYS A 27 2.93 6.25 -11.27
C LYS A 27 1.42 6.01 -11.33
N THR A 28 0.72 6.41 -10.29
CA THR A 28 -0.74 6.29 -10.17
C THR A 28 -1.41 7.64 -10.44
N ARG A 29 -2.69 7.58 -10.80
CA ARG A 29 -3.57 8.74 -10.98
C ARG A 29 -4.73 8.61 -10.01
N LEU A 30 -5.07 9.70 -9.33
CA LEU A 30 -6.35 9.77 -8.60
C LEU A 30 -7.48 10.06 -9.59
N VAL A 31 -8.54 9.28 -9.48
CA VAL A 31 -9.78 9.47 -10.23
C VAL A 31 -10.86 9.82 -9.22
N GLU A 32 -11.35 11.05 -9.29
CA GLU A 32 -12.46 11.52 -8.47
C GLU A 32 -13.76 11.16 -9.17
N SER A 33 -14.39 10.07 -8.73
CA SER A 33 -15.67 9.59 -9.26
C SER A 33 -16.45 8.87 -8.18
N THR A 34 -17.78 8.89 -8.28
CA THR A 34 -18.67 8.15 -7.37
C THR A 34 -18.51 6.65 -7.58
N LEU A 35 -18.36 5.88 -6.49
CA LEU A 35 -18.29 4.42 -6.55
C LEU A 35 -19.67 3.74 -6.50
N ASP A 36 -20.75 4.51 -6.37
CA ASP A 36 -22.12 4.00 -6.15
C ASP A 36 -22.57 3.00 -7.22
N ASN A 37 -22.19 3.22 -8.47
CA ASN A 37 -22.52 2.32 -9.58
C ASN A 37 -21.92 0.92 -9.41
N TYR A 38 -20.77 0.78 -8.72
CA TYR A 38 -20.15 -0.53 -8.46
C TYR A 38 -20.88 -1.32 -7.38
N TYR A 39 -21.68 -0.63 -6.55
CA TYR A 39 -22.42 -1.21 -5.45
C TYR A 39 -23.93 -1.28 -5.73
N SER A 40 -24.34 -1.00 -6.97
CA SER A 40 -25.75 -1.03 -7.37
C SER A 40 -26.36 -2.40 -7.13
N GLY A 41 -27.44 -2.46 -6.34
CA GLY A 41 -28.14 -3.71 -6.03
C GLY A 41 -27.54 -4.51 -4.87
N LEU A 42 -26.48 -4.03 -4.21
CA LEU A 42 -26.06 -4.61 -2.93
C LEU A 42 -27.05 -4.22 -1.83
N VAL A 43 -27.57 -5.23 -1.14
CA VAL A 43 -28.41 -5.06 0.05
C VAL A 43 -27.68 -5.71 1.23
N PRO A 44 -26.68 -5.01 1.81
CA PRO A 44 -25.95 -5.55 2.95
C PRO A 44 -26.87 -5.64 4.19
N PRO A 45 -26.68 -6.64 5.06
CA PRO A 45 -27.44 -6.78 6.30
C PRO A 45 -26.98 -5.74 7.35
N THR A 46 -27.29 -4.47 7.10
CA THR A 46 -26.80 -3.31 7.86
C THR A 46 -27.25 -3.31 9.32
N ALA A 47 -28.52 -3.63 9.59
CA ALA A 47 -29.08 -3.56 10.94
C ALA A 47 -28.45 -4.60 11.90
N SER A 48 -28.25 -5.83 11.43
CA SER A 48 -27.59 -6.86 12.24
C SER A 48 -26.10 -6.58 12.42
N TYR A 49 -25.44 -6.11 11.36
CA TYR A 49 -24.03 -5.73 11.42
C TYR A 49 -23.80 -4.56 12.39
N GLU A 50 -24.63 -3.51 12.31
CA GLU A 50 -24.53 -2.35 13.21
C GLU A 50 -24.68 -2.76 14.67
N LYS A 51 -25.66 -3.61 14.98
CA LYS A 51 -25.87 -4.10 16.35
C LYS A 51 -24.64 -4.88 16.85
N ALA A 52 -24.13 -5.83 16.06
CA ALA A 52 -22.97 -6.62 16.43
C ALA A 52 -21.72 -5.75 16.61
N ALA A 53 -21.48 -4.81 15.68
CA ALA A 53 -20.36 -3.88 15.75
C ALA A 53 -20.42 -2.98 17.00
N GLN A 54 -21.60 -2.47 17.36
CA GLN A 54 -21.78 -1.67 18.59
C GLN A 54 -21.49 -2.48 19.86
N GLU A 55 -21.96 -3.74 19.92
CA GLU A 55 -21.71 -4.64 21.04
C GLU A 55 -20.22 -4.96 21.18
N CYS A 56 -19.56 -5.33 20.08
CA CYS A 56 -18.11 -5.57 20.04
C CYS A 56 -17.31 -4.33 20.45
N LEU A 57 -17.66 -3.15 19.92
CA LEU A 57 -16.95 -1.91 20.23
C LEU A 57 -17.07 -1.55 21.72
N ARG A 58 -18.26 -1.68 22.32
CA ARG A 58 -18.44 -1.46 23.77
C ARG A 58 -17.60 -2.44 24.58
N ALA A 59 -17.59 -3.72 24.20
CA ALA A 59 -16.79 -4.74 24.87
C ALA A 59 -15.29 -4.42 24.82
N ILE A 60 -14.76 -4.08 23.64
CA ILE A 60 -13.34 -3.74 23.45
C ILE A 60 -12.96 -2.49 24.23
N LEU A 61 -13.77 -1.43 24.19
CA LEU A 61 -13.49 -0.17 24.90
C LEU A 61 -13.56 -0.33 26.42
N SER A 62 -14.42 -1.20 26.92
CA SER A 62 -14.51 -1.53 28.35
C SER A 62 -13.43 -2.50 28.84
N SER A 63 -12.69 -3.12 27.92
CA SER A 63 -11.71 -4.15 28.24
C SER A 63 -10.39 -3.55 28.71
N THR A 64 -9.86 -4.11 29.80
CA THR A 64 -8.51 -3.82 30.29
C THR A 64 -7.43 -4.72 29.70
N ARG A 65 -7.76 -5.52 28.67
CA ARG A 65 -6.87 -6.53 28.08
C ARG A 65 -5.72 -5.93 27.25
N TYR A 66 -5.84 -4.69 26.78
CA TYR A 66 -4.89 -4.09 25.84
C TYR A 66 -3.83 -3.25 26.56
N ASP A 67 -2.57 -3.54 26.27
CA ASP A 67 -1.43 -2.85 26.88
C ASP A 67 -1.12 -1.50 26.19
N SER A 68 -1.54 -1.34 24.93
CA SER A 68 -1.39 -0.09 24.17
C SER A 68 -2.64 0.29 23.38
N GLU A 69 -2.80 1.58 23.07
CA GLU A 69 -3.89 2.07 22.22
C GLU A 69 -3.78 1.51 20.79
N ASP A 70 -2.58 1.34 20.24
CA ASP A 70 -2.39 0.77 18.90
C ASP A 70 -2.92 -0.67 18.81
N GLN A 71 -2.71 -1.48 19.86
CA GLN A 71 -3.27 -2.82 19.95
C GLN A 71 -4.80 -2.78 20.04
N ARG A 72 -5.35 -1.83 20.82
CA ARG A 72 -6.80 -1.65 20.93
C ARG A 72 -7.42 -1.24 19.60
N VAL A 73 -6.82 -0.28 18.88
CA VAL A 73 -7.27 0.16 17.55
C VAL A 73 -7.20 -0.99 16.55
N SER A 74 -6.13 -1.77 16.56
CA SER A 74 -5.99 -2.95 15.69
C SER A 74 -7.07 -3.99 15.97
N ALA A 75 -7.41 -4.21 17.25
CA ALA A 75 -8.50 -5.11 17.64
C ALA A 75 -9.88 -4.59 17.23
N ILE A 76 -10.12 -3.27 17.30
CA ILE A 76 -11.35 -2.65 16.77
C ILE A 76 -11.46 -2.92 15.27
N LEU A 77 -10.41 -2.62 14.50
CA LEU A 77 -10.39 -2.86 13.05
C LEU A 77 -10.59 -4.33 12.69
N ALA A 78 -9.99 -5.24 13.46
CA ALA A 78 -10.19 -6.68 13.32
C ALA A 78 -11.66 -7.07 13.54
N SER A 79 -12.26 -6.64 14.64
CA SER A 79 -13.66 -6.95 14.95
C SER A 79 -14.62 -6.43 13.88
N LEU A 80 -14.38 -5.23 13.33
CA LEU A 80 -15.23 -4.66 12.29
C LEU A 80 -15.23 -5.49 11.00
N ILE A 81 -14.07 -6.04 10.62
CA ILE A 81 -13.95 -6.88 9.43
C ILE A 81 -14.54 -8.27 9.70
N ASP A 82 -14.31 -8.84 10.88
CA ASP A 82 -14.86 -10.14 11.25
C ASP A 82 -16.39 -10.10 11.22
N GLU A 83 -17.01 -9.10 11.86
CA GLU A 83 -18.47 -8.93 11.83
C GLU A 83 -19.01 -8.67 10.42
N ALA A 84 -18.25 -7.98 9.56
CA ALA A 84 -18.65 -7.75 8.18
C ALA A 84 -18.64 -9.05 7.38
N ILE A 85 -17.62 -9.89 7.59
CA ILE A 85 -17.52 -11.20 6.95
C ILE A 85 -18.63 -12.11 7.46
N PHE A 86 -18.84 -12.21 8.78
CA PHE A 86 -19.88 -13.09 9.34
C PHE A 86 -21.28 -12.68 8.91
N SER A 87 -21.56 -11.39 8.85
CA SER A 87 -22.87 -10.89 8.41
C SER A 87 -23.13 -11.14 6.91
N VAL A 88 -22.11 -11.03 6.05
CA VAL A 88 -22.28 -11.17 4.59
C VAL A 88 -22.05 -12.60 4.09
N ALA A 89 -21.24 -13.42 4.78
CA ALA A 89 -20.86 -14.77 4.36
C ALA A 89 -22.06 -15.71 4.17
N HIS A 90 -23.15 -15.49 4.92
CA HIS A 90 -24.38 -16.27 4.74
C HIS A 90 -25.03 -16.06 3.35
N ASN A 91 -24.90 -14.85 2.80
CA ASN A 91 -25.51 -14.47 1.53
C ASN A 91 -24.59 -14.71 0.33
N VAL A 92 -23.27 -14.79 0.54
CA VAL A 92 -22.28 -14.94 -0.53
C VAL A 92 -21.30 -16.08 -0.20
N PRO A 93 -21.58 -17.31 -0.66
CA PRO A 93 -20.76 -18.49 -0.36
C PRO A 93 -19.27 -18.32 -0.72
N ARG A 94 -18.96 -17.55 -1.77
CA ARG A 94 -17.59 -17.26 -2.21
C ARG A 94 -16.75 -16.50 -1.18
N LEU A 95 -17.39 -15.79 -0.25
CA LEU A 95 -16.70 -15.14 0.88
C LEU A 95 -16.22 -16.16 1.92
N GLY A 96 -16.83 -17.35 1.98
CA GLY A 96 -16.37 -18.44 2.83
C GLY A 96 -14.97 -18.96 2.46
N ASP A 97 -14.54 -18.77 1.21
CA ASP A 97 -13.19 -19.14 0.74
C ASP A 97 -12.12 -18.10 1.09
N TYR A 98 -12.51 -16.94 1.63
CA TYR A 98 -11.57 -15.86 1.92
C TYR A 98 -10.82 -16.17 3.21
N ARG A 99 -9.51 -15.92 3.18
CA ARG A 99 -8.65 -16.10 4.35
C ARG A 99 -8.40 -14.76 5.01
N VAL A 100 -8.80 -14.66 6.28
CA VAL A 100 -8.50 -13.51 7.13
C VAL A 100 -7.16 -13.75 7.83
N ALA A 101 -6.27 -12.78 7.78
CA ALA A 101 -5.04 -12.76 8.53
C ALA A 101 -4.97 -11.44 9.33
N TYR A 102 -4.49 -11.52 10.56
CA TYR A 102 -4.36 -10.39 11.47
C TYR A 102 -2.88 -10.08 11.69
N ASP A 103 -2.57 -8.84 12.04
CA ASP A 103 -1.21 -8.43 12.41
C ASP A 103 -0.17 -8.75 11.31
N VAL A 104 -0.50 -8.38 10.06
CA VAL A 104 0.24 -8.84 8.88
C VAL A 104 1.27 -7.80 8.43
N GLN A 105 2.53 -8.20 8.35
CA GLN A 105 3.58 -7.40 7.70
C GLN A 105 3.45 -7.48 6.17
N SER A 106 3.43 -6.32 5.53
CA SER A 106 3.41 -6.18 4.08
C SER A 106 4.63 -5.39 3.62
N GLU A 107 5.40 -5.97 2.70
CA GLU A 107 6.58 -5.30 2.15
C GLU A 107 6.51 -5.26 0.63
N CYS A 108 6.87 -4.11 0.06
CA CYS A 108 6.99 -3.93 -1.38
C CYS A 108 8.29 -3.20 -1.72
N PHE A 109 8.96 -3.66 -2.76
CA PHE A 109 10.18 -3.06 -3.29
C PHE A 109 10.02 -2.76 -4.77
N TRP A 110 10.34 -1.53 -5.18
CA TRP A 110 10.31 -1.15 -6.59
C TRP A 110 11.37 -0.11 -6.92
N ILE A 111 11.56 0.12 -8.22
CA ILE A 111 12.48 1.13 -8.75
C ILE A 111 11.63 2.09 -9.58
N ARG A 112 11.71 3.38 -9.28
CA ARG A 112 10.97 4.41 -10.01
C ARG A 112 11.90 5.60 -10.28
N SER A 113 12.05 5.93 -11.56
CA SER A 113 12.91 7.03 -11.99
C SER A 113 14.38 6.80 -11.62
N GLY A 114 15.20 7.80 -11.89
CA GLY A 114 16.63 7.72 -11.72
C GLY A 114 17.33 9.03 -12.09
N PHE A 115 18.57 9.14 -11.66
CA PHE A 115 19.46 10.26 -11.97
C PHE A 115 20.57 9.85 -12.94
N MET A 116 20.23 8.94 -13.87
CA MET A 116 21.10 8.52 -14.97
C MET A 116 21.62 9.70 -15.80
N PHE A 117 20.83 10.77 -15.89
CA PHE A 117 21.22 12.00 -16.60
C PHE A 117 22.45 12.68 -15.98
N LEU A 118 22.76 12.44 -14.70
CA LEU A 118 23.98 12.95 -14.08
C LEU A 118 25.25 12.28 -14.66
N TYR A 119 25.10 11.13 -15.31
CA TYR A 119 26.17 10.39 -15.98
C TYR A 119 26.26 10.69 -17.48
N ASP A 120 25.38 11.55 -17.99
CA ASP A 120 25.36 11.96 -19.37
C ASP A 120 26.39 13.09 -19.57
N VAL A 121 27.32 12.89 -20.51
CA VAL A 121 28.38 13.85 -20.84
C VAL A 121 28.20 14.29 -22.28
N LYS A 122 28.03 15.60 -22.48
CA LYS A 122 28.07 16.24 -23.80
C LYS A 122 29.47 16.80 -24.03
N GLU A 123 30.16 16.31 -25.04
CA GLU A 123 31.48 16.83 -25.41
C GLU A 123 31.32 18.18 -26.11
N ILE A 124 32.22 19.12 -25.83
CA ILE A 124 32.16 20.47 -26.39
C ILE A 124 32.36 20.37 -27.91
N GLY A 125 31.35 20.79 -28.68
CA GLY A 125 31.35 20.70 -30.15
C GLY A 125 30.64 19.49 -30.73
N SER A 126 30.11 18.56 -29.93
CA SER A 126 29.27 17.46 -30.39
C SER A 126 27.79 17.67 -30.01
N ASN A 127 26.87 17.17 -30.85
CA ASN A 127 25.44 17.12 -30.52
C ASN A 127 25.04 15.80 -29.84
N GLU A 128 25.97 14.86 -29.70
CA GLU A 128 25.72 13.54 -29.13
C GLU A 128 25.93 13.54 -27.61
N ILE A 129 24.95 13.03 -26.89
CA ILE A 129 25.01 12.83 -25.44
C ILE A 129 25.50 11.40 -25.20
N THR A 130 26.71 11.25 -24.66
CA THR A 130 27.26 9.92 -24.35
C THR A 130 27.22 9.64 -22.86
N ARG A 131 26.71 8.48 -22.47
CA ARG A 131 26.60 8.09 -21.06
C ARG A 131 27.85 7.34 -20.60
N LYS A 132 28.67 7.97 -19.75
CA LYS A 132 29.97 7.42 -19.32
C LYS A 132 29.89 6.70 -17.97
N ILE A 133 28.92 5.79 -17.79
CA ILE A 133 28.63 5.08 -16.52
C ILE A 133 29.88 4.50 -15.84
N ARG A 134 30.80 3.91 -16.60
CA ARG A 134 32.01 3.23 -16.06
C ARG A 134 33.17 4.18 -15.74
N LYS A 135 33.18 5.38 -16.33
CA LYS A 135 34.32 6.32 -16.26
C LYS A 135 34.03 7.54 -15.40
N SER A 136 32.77 7.86 -15.13
CA SER A 136 32.39 9.00 -14.30
C SER A 136 32.64 8.73 -12.81
N PRO A 137 33.07 9.75 -12.04
CA PRO A 137 33.11 9.67 -10.59
C PRO A 137 31.69 9.43 -10.06
N LYS A 138 31.60 8.63 -8.99
CA LYS A 138 30.32 8.31 -8.36
C LYS A 138 29.79 9.54 -7.61
N PHE A 139 28.51 9.86 -7.80
CA PHE A 139 27.82 10.82 -6.94
C PHE A 139 27.61 10.24 -5.54
N ILE A 140 27.74 11.10 -4.52
CA ILE A 140 27.56 10.70 -3.11
C ILE A 140 26.16 10.10 -2.94
N GLY A 141 26.09 8.93 -2.29
CA GLY A 141 24.83 8.22 -2.05
C GLY A 141 24.48 7.11 -3.05
N ASP A 142 25.05 7.11 -4.26
CA ASP A 142 24.70 6.14 -5.31
C ASP A 142 25.33 4.74 -5.11
N ASP A 143 24.93 3.71 -5.85
CA ASP A 143 25.55 2.38 -5.86
C ASP A 143 26.32 2.13 -7.17
N ARG A 144 27.61 1.79 -7.09
CA ARG A 144 28.48 1.50 -8.26
C ARG A 144 27.92 0.41 -9.18
N ARG A 145 27.10 -0.50 -8.66
CA ARG A 145 26.54 -1.63 -9.42
C ARG A 145 25.24 -1.28 -10.15
N LYS A 146 24.55 -0.22 -9.72
CA LYS A 146 23.21 0.20 -10.17
C LYS A 146 23.11 1.73 -10.15
N LEU A 147 24.11 2.36 -10.79
CA LEU A 147 24.29 3.81 -10.80
C LEU A 147 23.04 4.48 -11.35
N GLY A 148 22.57 5.56 -10.73
CA GLY A 148 21.49 6.38 -11.26
C GLY A 148 20.09 5.83 -11.08
N GLU A 149 19.87 4.72 -10.36
CA GLU A 149 18.53 4.18 -10.09
C GLU A 149 17.99 4.66 -8.72
N LEU A 150 16.72 5.04 -8.65
CA LEU A 150 16.05 5.32 -7.38
C LEU A 150 15.20 4.13 -6.96
N ALA A 151 15.63 3.44 -5.91
CA ALA A 151 14.93 2.30 -5.33
C ALA A 151 14.12 2.72 -4.10
N PHE A 152 12.92 2.17 -3.95
CA PHE A 152 11.99 2.45 -2.87
C PHE A 152 11.59 1.14 -2.19
N VAL A 153 11.37 1.24 -0.89
CA VAL A 153 10.78 0.17 -0.10
C VAL A 153 9.63 0.75 0.72
N SER A 154 8.49 0.07 0.68
CA SER A 154 7.37 0.31 1.57
C SER A 154 7.25 -0.90 2.50
N ARG A 155 7.19 -0.63 3.80
CA ARG A 155 6.94 -1.61 4.84
C ARG A 155 5.74 -1.12 5.63
N ASP A 156 4.70 -1.92 5.59
CA ASP A 156 3.44 -1.65 6.27
C ASP A 156 3.11 -2.79 7.23
N HIS A 157 2.31 -2.45 8.23
CA HIS A 157 1.83 -3.38 9.24
C HIS A 157 0.30 -3.28 9.28
N LEU A 158 -0.35 -4.23 8.61
CA LEU A 158 -1.80 -4.22 8.43
C LEU A 158 -2.48 -4.85 9.64
N ALA A 159 -3.48 -4.16 10.19
CA ALA A 159 -4.31 -4.72 11.26
C ALA A 159 -5.04 -6.00 10.81
N VAL A 160 -5.54 -5.99 9.56
CA VAL A 160 -6.21 -7.14 8.93
C VAL A 160 -5.89 -7.18 7.44
N GLN A 161 -5.68 -8.37 6.91
CA GLN A 161 -5.59 -8.64 5.48
C GLN A 161 -6.58 -9.74 5.07
N LEU A 162 -7.45 -9.42 4.13
CA LEU A 162 -8.37 -10.37 3.50
C LEU A 162 -7.77 -10.86 2.19
N ARG A 163 -7.59 -12.18 2.04
CA ARG A 163 -7.02 -12.79 0.84
C ARG A 163 -8.01 -13.73 0.17
N SER A 164 -8.29 -13.50 -1.10
CA SER A 164 -9.06 -14.40 -1.95
C SER A 164 -8.14 -15.38 -2.70
N ARG A 165 -8.69 -16.54 -3.08
CA ARG A 165 -7.99 -17.50 -3.95
C ARG A 165 -7.91 -17.01 -5.40
N GLU A 166 -8.96 -16.34 -5.85
CA GLU A 166 -9.10 -15.84 -7.21
C GLU A 166 -8.97 -14.31 -7.21
N PRO A 167 -8.34 -13.72 -8.24
CA PRO A 167 -8.22 -12.27 -8.36
C PRO A 167 -9.60 -11.63 -8.52
N LEU A 168 -9.75 -10.42 -7.98
CA LEU A 168 -10.95 -9.60 -8.19
C LEU A 168 -11.05 -9.17 -9.66
N ALA A 169 -12.27 -8.95 -10.12
CA ALA A 169 -12.50 -8.42 -11.46
C ALA A 169 -11.91 -6.98 -11.58
N PRO A 170 -11.26 -6.64 -12.70
CA PRO A 170 -10.68 -5.31 -12.87
C PRO A 170 -11.79 -4.24 -12.95
N LEU A 171 -11.59 -3.11 -12.25
CA LEU A 171 -12.54 -1.99 -12.25
C LEU A 171 -12.55 -1.20 -13.57
N HIS A 172 -11.43 -1.22 -14.29
CA HIS A 172 -11.25 -0.59 -15.59
C HIS A 172 -10.73 -1.61 -16.59
N SER A 173 -11.30 -1.62 -17.80
CA SER A 173 -10.71 -2.33 -18.93
C SER A 173 -9.40 -1.65 -19.34
N LEU A 174 -8.38 -2.45 -19.64
CA LEU A 174 -7.09 -1.98 -20.19
C LEU A 174 -7.25 -1.36 -21.57
#